data_AF-A0A7J8A9H9-F1
#
_entry.id   AF-A0A7J8A9H9-F1
#
_cell.length_a   1.000
_cell.length_b   1.000
_cell.length_c   1.000
_cell.angle_alpha   90.00
_cell.angle_beta   90.00
_cell.angle_gamma   90.00
#
_symmetry.space_group_name_H-M   'P 1'
#
loop_
_entity.id
_entity.type
_entity.pdbx_description
1 polymer ?
#
loop_
_entity_poly.entity_id
_entity_poly.type
_entity_poly.pdbx_seq_one_letter_code
_entity_poly.pdbx_strand_id
1 'polypeptide(L)'
;MAQRVSFPTDTLQELLDLHAACEREAIAIFMENSFKDENQEFLKHLMEIIKDKQDKFLLQNEDASVKYCQDKLEQLSKSLMEAISAGMFSVPGGHKLYMETKGKIEQDYWQVPKKGVKANEVLQRFLQSQAAIENSILQADKALTDGEKAMAAEWAKKEAAEKEQEVMKQKLQEQQQQMEAQKKSFEENILQLKEKMEKERENIIKEQTMMLEHKLKVQEDLLKEGFKKKAEEMNAEISNLKNKIDNAKKDASHWIEKAIDVFTLLCFPGNPIMKGFGLLLRIMK
;
A
#
# COMPACT_ATOMS: atom_id res chain seq x y z
N MET A 1 -62.37 0.46 -12.46
CA MET A 1 -60.89 0.56 -12.42
C MET A 1 -60.24 0.93 -13.76
N ALA A 2 -60.37 0.12 -14.83
CA ALA A 2 -59.63 0.36 -16.09
C ALA A 2 -59.83 1.75 -16.73
N GLN A 3 -60.98 2.40 -16.52
CA GLN A 3 -61.24 3.77 -16.98
C GLN A 3 -60.69 4.86 -16.06
N ARG A 4 -60.34 4.54 -14.81
CA ARG A 4 -59.93 5.50 -13.77
C ARG A 4 -58.44 5.46 -13.46
N VAL A 5 -57.80 4.29 -13.64
CA VAL A 5 -56.39 4.10 -13.32
C VAL A 5 -55.52 4.55 -14.49
N SER A 6 -54.46 5.29 -14.19
CA SER A 6 -53.38 5.62 -15.13
C SER A 6 -52.09 4.99 -14.60
N PHE A 7 -51.48 4.12 -15.39
CA PHE A 7 -50.24 3.46 -14.99
C PHE A 7 -48.98 4.16 -15.53
N PRO A 8 -47.86 4.14 -14.77
CA PRO A 8 -47.79 3.76 -13.36
C PRO A 8 -48.41 4.83 -12.44
N THR A 9 -48.96 4.42 -11.30
CA THR A 9 -49.38 5.34 -10.23
C THR A 9 -48.16 5.88 -9.50
N ASP A 10 -48.24 7.07 -8.91
CA ASP A 10 -47.10 7.66 -8.17
C ASP A 10 -46.79 6.88 -6.89
N THR A 11 -47.84 6.37 -6.23
CA THR A 11 -47.73 5.54 -5.02
C THR A 11 -48.60 4.29 -5.11
N LEU A 12 -48.28 3.29 -4.30
CA LEU A 12 -49.15 2.13 -4.13
C LEU A 12 -50.50 2.53 -3.50
N GLN A 13 -50.48 3.50 -2.57
CA GLN A 13 -51.69 3.96 -1.89
C GLN A 13 -52.72 4.53 -2.86
N GLU A 14 -52.28 5.32 -3.85
CA GLU A 14 -53.15 5.86 -4.90
C GLU A 14 -53.92 4.74 -5.63
N LEU A 15 -53.23 3.64 -5.97
CA LEU A 15 -53.85 2.48 -6.62
C LEU A 15 -54.82 1.75 -5.69
N LEU A 16 -54.46 1.60 -4.40
CA LEU A 16 -55.31 0.94 -3.40
C LEU A 16 -56.57 1.75 -3.10
N ASP A 17 -56.47 3.08 -3.02
CA ASP A 17 -57.61 3.97 -2.79
C ASP A 17 -58.60 3.92 -3.98
N LEU A 18 -58.08 3.93 -5.21
CA LEU A 18 -58.87 3.75 -6.42
C LEU A 18 -59.55 2.38 -6.47
N HIS A 19 -58.85 1.33 -6.02
CA HIS A 19 -59.41 -0.01 -5.92
C HIS A 19 -60.55 -0.06 -4.89
N ALA A 20 -60.32 0.43 -3.68
CA ALA A 20 -61.32 0.44 -2.60
C ALA A 20 -62.58 1.25 -2.96
N ALA A 21 -62.45 2.33 -3.74
CA ALA A 21 -63.60 3.05 -4.29
C ALA A 21 -64.39 2.18 -5.28
N CYS A 22 -63.71 1.52 -6.21
CA CYS A 22 -64.37 0.63 -7.19
C CYS A 22 -64.97 -0.62 -6.54
N GLU A 23 -64.33 -1.18 -5.53
CA GLU A 23 -64.82 -2.32 -4.74
C GLU A 23 -66.14 -1.97 -4.04
N ARG A 24 -66.20 -0.83 -3.35
CA ARG A 24 -67.44 -0.36 -2.71
C ARG A 24 -68.58 -0.19 -3.70
N GLU A 25 -68.31 0.38 -4.87
CA GLU A 25 -69.31 0.51 -5.95
C GLU A 25 -69.77 -0.87 -6.45
N ALA A 26 -68.84 -1.80 -6.68
CA ALA A 26 -69.17 -3.15 -7.16
C ALA A 26 -70.04 -3.92 -6.15
N ILE A 27 -69.72 -3.83 -4.85
CA ILE A 27 -70.52 -4.45 -3.78
C ILE A 27 -71.91 -3.80 -3.72
N ALA A 28 -72.00 -2.46 -3.80
CA ALA A 28 -73.29 -1.78 -3.78
C ALA A 28 -74.20 -2.22 -4.95
N ILE A 29 -73.65 -2.30 -6.17
CA ILE A 29 -74.36 -2.79 -7.35
C ILE A 29 -74.80 -4.25 -7.14
N PHE A 30 -73.93 -5.10 -6.59
CA PHE A 30 -74.28 -6.48 -6.31
C PHE A 30 -75.42 -6.60 -5.30
N MET A 31 -75.38 -5.83 -4.20
CA MET A 31 -76.42 -5.84 -3.17
C MET A 31 -77.78 -5.33 -3.69
N GLU A 32 -77.78 -4.37 -4.62
CA GLU A 32 -79.00 -3.85 -5.26
C GLU A 32 -79.66 -4.88 -6.19
N ASN A 33 -78.87 -5.77 -6.80
CA ASN A 33 -79.34 -6.69 -7.85
C ASN A 33 -79.41 -8.16 -7.40
N SER A 34 -79.04 -8.47 -6.16
CA SER A 34 -79.07 -9.83 -5.62
C SER A 34 -80.29 -10.06 -4.72
N PHE A 35 -80.80 -11.29 -4.70
CA PHE A 35 -81.84 -11.73 -3.77
C PHE A 35 -81.56 -13.16 -3.31
N LYS A 36 -81.87 -13.46 -2.04
CA LYS A 36 -81.73 -14.80 -1.44
C LYS A 36 -80.31 -15.42 -1.55
N ASP A 37 -79.25 -14.65 -1.33
CA ASP A 37 -77.89 -15.20 -1.16
C ASP A 37 -77.73 -15.83 0.25
N GLU A 38 -78.46 -16.92 0.48
CA GLU A 38 -78.36 -17.70 1.72
C GLU A 38 -76.93 -18.26 1.84
N ASN A 39 -76.29 -18.06 3.00
CA ASN A 39 -74.88 -18.40 3.29
C ASN A 39 -73.79 -17.53 2.60
N GLN A 40 -74.18 -16.46 1.88
CA GLN A 40 -73.26 -15.50 1.24
C GLN A 40 -72.30 -16.13 0.22
N GLU A 41 -72.72 -17.19 -0.48
CA GLU A 41 -71.85 -17.91 -1.43
C GLU A 41 -71.54 -17.05 -2.66
N PHE A 42 -72.54 -16.31 -3.17
CA PHE A 42 -72.34 -15.44 -4.32
C PHE A 42 -71.53 -14.20 -3.96
N LEU A 43 -71.72 -13.64 -2.77
CA LEU A 43 -70.89 -12.55 -2.27
C LEU A 43 -69.41 -12.97 -2.09
N LYS A 44 -69.15 -14.17 -1.56
CA LYS A 44 -67.78 -14.72 -1.46
C LYS A 44 -67.13 -14.84 -2.82
N HIS A 45 -67.86 -15.38 -3.80
CA HIS A 45 -67.34 -15.50 -5.16
C HIS A 45 -67.03 -14.13 -5.81
N LEU A 46 -67.87 -13.12 -5.57
CA LEU A 46 -67.58 -11.74 -6.00
C LEU A 46 -66.29 -11.22 -5.37
N MET A 47 -66.08 -11.42 -4.06
CA MET A 47 -64.87 -10.98 -3.37
C MET A 47 -63.61 -11.67 -3.93
N GLU A 48 -63.68 -12.96 -4.26
CA GLU A 48 -62.59 -13.68 -4.93
C GLU A 48 -62.26 -13.05 -6.29
N ILE A 49 -63.27 -12.76 -7.11
CA ILE A 49 -63.08 -12.09 -8.41
C ILE A 49 -62.46 -10.70 -8.24
N ILE A 50 -62.91 -9.92 -7.26
CA ILE A 50 -62.38 -8.57 -6.99
C ILE A 50 -60.91 -8.66 -6.59
N LYS A 51 -60.54 -9.61 -5.73
CA LYS A 51 -59.16 -9.85 -5.32
C LYS A 51 -58.28 -10.26 -6.50
N ASP A 52 -58.72 -11.20 -7.32
CA ASP A 52 -57.99 -11.61 -8.54
C ASP A 52 -57.77 -10.43 -9.51
N LYS A 53 -58.72 -9.50 -9.57
CA LYS A 53 -58.59 -8.28 -10.37
C LYS A 53 -57.63 -7.29 -9.72
N GLN A 54 -57.64 -7.15 -8.40
CA GLN A 54 -56.68 -6.33 -7.64
C GLN A 54 -55.25 -6.78 -7.93
N ASP A 55 -54.97 -8.07 -7.80
CA ASP A 55 -53.64 -8.66 -8.03
C ASP A 55 -53.15 -8.39 -9.47
N LYS A 56 -54.04 -8.49 -10.46
CA LYS A 56 -53.72 -8.17 -11.86
C LYS A 56 -53.39 -6.69 -12.07
N PHE A 57 -54.13 -5.78 -11.43
CA PHE A 57 -53.83 -4.34 -11.54
C PHE A 57 -52.55 -3.96 -10.79
N LEU A 58 -52.25 -4.63 -9.66
CA LEU A 58 -50.97 -4.47 -8.95
C LEU A 58 -49.81 -4.86 -9.85
N LEU A 59 -49.87 -6.04 -10.48
CA LEU A 59 -48.83 -6.50 -11.40
C LEU A 59 -48.66 -5.55 -12.60
N GLN A 60 -49.75 -5.10 -13.22
CA GLN A 60 -49.70 -4.14 -14.32
C GLN A 60 -49.05 -2.81 -13.90
N ASN A 61 -49.31 -2.35 -12.67
CA ASN A 61 -48.70 -1.14 -12.13
C ASN A 61 -47.19 -1.31 -11.93
N GLU A 62 -46.78 -2.45 -11.37
CA GLU A 62 -45.37 -2.78 -11.18
C GLU A 62 -44.65 -2.86 -12.53
N ASP A 63 -45.20 -3.59 -13.50
CA ASP A 63 -44.60 -3.74 -14.84
C ASP A 63 -44.48 -2.39 -15.57
N ALA A 64 -45.52 -1.56 -15.50
CA ALA A 64 -45.49 -0.21 -16.06
C ALA A 64 -44.45 0.68 -15.38
N SER A 65 -44.31 0.57 -14.05
CA SER A 65 -43.31 1.29 -13.27
C SER A 65 -41.90 0.84 -13.62
N VAL A 66 -41.66 -0.48 -13.75
CA VAL A 66 -40.38 -1.04 -14.20
C VAL A 66 -40.02 -0.49 -15.56
N LYS A 67 -40.92 -0.65 -16.54
CA LYS A 67 -40.68 -0.24 -17.92
C LYS A 67 -40.37 1.25 -18.02
N TYR A 68 -41.20 2.09 -17.40
CA TYR A 68 -40.98 3.54 -17.43
C TYR A 68 -39.65 3.93 -16.79
N CYS A 69 -39.30 3.34 -15.64
CA CYS A 69 -38.02 3.63 -14.98
C CYS A 69 -36.81 3.16 -15.80
N GLN A 70 -36.91 1.99 -16.45
CA GLN A 70 -35.87 1.47 -17.33
C GLN A 70 -35.65 2.39 -18.54
N ASP A 71 -36.72 2.75 -19.25
CA ASP A 71 -36.65 3.64 -20.41
C ASP A 71 -36.02 5.00 -20.03
N LYS A 72 -36.36 5.52 -18.83
CA LYS A 72 -35.79 6.78 -18.33
C LYS A 72 -34.32 6.66 -17.96
N LEU A 73 -33.91 5.57 -17.32
CA LEU A 73 -32.49 5.34 -17.00
C LEU A 73 -31.67 5.10 -18.27
N GLU A 74 -32.20 4.38 -19.25
CA GLU A 74 -31.54 4.22 -20.56
C GLU A 74 -31.35 5.57 -21.24
N GLN A 75 -32.39 6.41 -21.24
CA GLN A 75 -32.30 7.78 -21.78
C GLN A 75 -31.25 8.63 -21.05
N LEU A 76 -31.25 8.63 -19.71
CA LEU A 76 -30.32 9.44 -18.90
C LEU A 76 -28.88 8.94 -18.98
N SER A 77 -28.68 7.63 -19.07
CA SER A 77 -27.36 7.00 -19.10
C SER A 77 -26.75 6.89 -20.50
N LYS A 78 -27.51 7.15 -21.56
CA LYS A 78 -27.07 7.04 -22.96
C LYS A 78 -25.71 7.72 -23.21
N SER A 79 -25.58 8.99 -22.83
CA SER A 79 -24.34 9.75 -23.03
C SER A 79 -23.17 9.17 -22.24
N LEU A 80 -23.42 8.61 -21.04
CA LEU A 80 -22.40 7.92 -20.25
C LEU A 80 -21.96 6.63 -20.96
N MET A 81 -22.89 5.83 -21.47
CA MET A 81 -22.57 4.59 -22.19
C MET A 81 -21.79 4.83 -23.49
N GLU A 82 -22.14 5.88 -24.23
CA GLU A 82 -21.38 6.34 -25.40
C GLU A 82 -19.98 6.81 -25.00
N ALA A 83 -19.85 7.56 -23.91
CA ALA A 83 -18.58 8.02 -23.37
C ALA A 83 -17.65 6.87 -22.93
N ILE A 84 -18.21 5.84 -22.29
CA ILE A 84 -17.50 4.62 -21.90
C ILE A 84 -16.99 3.90 -23.15
N SER A 85 -17.84 3.73 -24.14
CA SER A 85 -17.51 3.02 -25.38
C SER A 85 -16.46 3.77 -26.22
N ALA A 86 -16.45 5.10 -26.16
CA ALA A 86 -15.42 5.95 -26.78
C ALA A 86 -14.09 5.98 -25.98
N GLY A 87 -14.02 5.33 -24.81
CA GLY A 87 -12.83 5.32 -23.96
C GLY A 87 -12.55 6.66 -23.27
N MET A 88 -13.54 7.55 -23.12
CA MET A 88 -13.33 8.89 -22.54
C MET A 88 -12.88 8.87 -21.07
N PHE A 89 -13.07 7.74 -20.37
CA PHE A 89 -12.62 7.55 -18.98
C PHE A 89 -11.27 6.83 -18.88
N SER A 90 -10.64 6.45 -20.00
CA SER A 90 -9.33 5.80 -20.04
C SER A 90 -8.19 6.83 -20.02
N VAL A 91 -8.27 7.78 -19.10
CA VAL A 91 -7.32 8.87 -18.88
C VAL A 91 -6.98 8.97 -17.39
N PRO A 92 -5.83 9.56 -17.01
CA PRO A 92 -5.52 9.83 -15.60
C PRO A 92 -6.63 10.65 -14.93
N GLY A 93 -7.14 10.16 -13.79
CA GLY A 93 -8.29 10.72 -13.09
C GLY A 93 -9.66 10.35 -13.66
N GLY A 94 -9.70 9.46 -14.66
CA GLY A 94 -10.93 9.05 -15.34
C GLY A 94 -11.97 8.38 -14.42
N HIS A 95 -11.53 7.68 -13.37
CA HIS A 95 -12.46 7.09 -12.41
C HIS A 95 -13.26 8.14 -11.64
N LYS A 96 -12.63 9.28 -11.29
CA LYS A 96 -13.32 10.38 -10.62
C LYS A 96 -14.38 11.00 -11.55
N LEU A 97 -14.03 11.25 -12.81
CA LEU A 97 -14.95 11.80 -13.81
C LEU A 97 -16.16 10.87 -14.05
N TYR A 98 -15.91 9.55 -14.08
CA TYR A 98 -16.97 8.55 -14.16
C TYR A 98 -17.93 8.64 -12.97
N MET A 99 -17.41 8.69 -11.75
CA MET A 99 -18.23 8.78 -10.53
C MET A 99 -19.08 10.05 -10.47
N GLU A 100 -18.52 11.19 -10.89
CA GLU A 100 -19.26 12.45 -11.00
C GLU A 100 -20.39 12.36 -12.03
N THR A 101 -20.15 11.72 -13.17
CA THR A 101 -21.16 11.54 -14.23
C THR A 101 -22.26 10.57 -13.79
N LYS A 102 -21.90 9.46 -13.13
CA LYS A 102 -22.85 8.51 -12.54
C LYS A 102 -23.73 9.18 -11.48
N GLY A 103 -23.14 9.99 -10.61
CA GLY A 103 -23.86 10.74 -9.58
C GLY A 103 -24.87 11.73 -10.15
N LYS A 104 -24.57 12.38 -11.27
CA LYS A 104 -25.53 13.26 -11.98
C LYS A 104 -26.72 12.47 -12.52
N ILE A 105 -26.49 11.30 -13.11
CA ILE A 105 -27.57 10.43 -13.59
C ILE A 105 -28.50 10.02 -12.45
N GLU A 106 -27.95 9.67 -11.29
CA GLU A 106 -28.75 9.36 -10.09
C GLU A 106 -29.60 10.56 -9.66
N GLN A 107 -29.01 11.77 -9.62
CA GLN A 107 -29.73 13.00 -9.29
C GLN A 107 -30.86 13.29 -10.29
N ASP A 108 -30.57 13.24 -11.59
CA ASP A 108 -31.54 13.49 -12.66
C ASP A 108 -32.67 12.47 -12.63
N TYR A 109 -32.35 11.20 -12.37
CA TYR A 109 -33.35 10.15 -12.19
C TYR A 109 -34.32 10.46 -11.05
N TRP A 110 -33.83 10.99 -9.92
CA TRP A 110 -34.70 11.39 -8.81
C TRP A 110 -35.66 12.52 -9.16
N GLN A 111 -35.29 13.41 -10.08
CA GLN A 111 -36.15 14.49 -10.57
C GLN A 111 -37.25 14.05 -11.54
N VAL A 112 -37.16 12.84 -12.12
CA VAL A 112 -38.17 12.33 -13.07
C VAL A 112 -39.52 12.09 -12.35
N PRO A 113 -40.64 12.70 -12.77
CA PRO A 113 -41.94 12.43 -12.15
C PRO A 113 -42.50 11.08 -12.63
N LYS A 114 -43.50 10.55 -11.90
CA LYS A 114 -44.29 9.36 -12.29
C LYS A 114 -43.50 8.08 -12.52
N LYS A 115 -42.46 7.86 -11.69
CA LYS A 115 -41.67 6.63 -11.71
C LYS A 115 -42.46 5.43 -11.18
N GLY A 116 -43.33 5.67 -10.21
CA GLY A 116 -44.14 4.66 -9.54
C GLY A 116 -43.38 3.75 -8.59
N VAL A 117 -44.02 2.63 -8.23
CA VAL A 117 -43.66 1.81 -7.06
C VAL A 117 -42.31 1.08 -7.18
N LYS A 118 -41.76 0.93 -8.38
CA LYS A 118 -40.49 0.23 -8.64
C LYS A 118 -39.27 1.14 -8.82
N ALA A 119 -39.42 2.46 -8.58
CA ALA A 119 -38.37 3.45 -8.81
C ALA A 119 -37.02 3.10 -8.15
N ASN A 120 -37.03 2.74 -6.87
CA ASN A 120 -35.81 2.37 -6.12
C ASN A 120 -35.18 1.07 -6.64
N GLU A 121 -36.02 0.05 -6.88
CA GLU A 121 -35.59 -1.29 -7.28
C GLU A 121 -34.88 -1.27 -8.64
N VAL A 122 -35.43 -0.51 -9.60
CA VAL A 122 -34.82 -0.37 -10.94
C VAL A 122 -33.51 0.42 -10.86
N LEU A 123 -33.45 1.51 -10.08
CA LEU A 123 -32.21 2.26 -9.90
C LEU A 123 -31.11 1.40 -9.28
N GLN A 124 -31.43 0.62 -8.25
CA GLN A 124 -30.47 -0.26 -7.60
C GLN A 124 -29.89 -1.30 -8.58
N ARG A 125 -30.75 -1.92 -9.42
CA ARG A 125 -30.28 -2.84 -10.46
C ARG A 125 -29.36 -2.17 -11.47
N PHE A 126 -29.68 -0.95 -11.88
CA PHE A 126 -28.82 -0.17 -12.77
C PHE A 126 -27.46 0.09 -12.12
N LEU A 127 -27.41 0.55 -10.85
CA LEU A 127 -26.14 0.79 -10.16
C LEU A 127 -25.31 -0.49 -9.98
N GLN A 128 -25.96 -1.63 -9.75
CA GLN A 128 -25.29 -2.93 -9.70
C GLN A 128 -24.69 -3.32 -11.06
N SER A 129 -25.38 -3.07 -12.17
CA SER A 129 -24.86 -3.39 -13.51
C SER A 129 -23.64 -2.53 -13.88
N GLN A 130 -23.54 -1.32 -13.31
CA GLN A 130 -22.40 -0.41 -13.51
C GLN A 130 -21.12 -0.84 -12.74
N ALA A 131 -21.20 -1.76 -11.78
CA ALA A 131 -20.09 -2.09 -10.88
C ALA A 131 -18.88 -2.71 -11.62
N ALA A 132 -19.13 -3.56 -12.62
CA ALA A 132 -18.05 -4.16 -13.42
C ALA A 132 -17.30 -3.11 -14.25
N ILE A 133 -18.04 -2.15 -14.81
CA ILE A 133 -17.50 -1.05 -15.63
C ILE A 133 -16.68 -0.11 -14.75
N GLU A 134 -17.21 0.28 -13.59
CA GLU A 134 -16.51 1.11 -12.60
C GLU A 134 -15.17 0.49 -12.19
N ASN A 135 -15.16 -0.81 -11.89
CA ASN A 135 -13.94 -1.54 -11.56
C ASN A 135 -12.92 -1.55 -12.70
N SER A 136 -13.37 -1.70 -13.95
CA SER A 136 -12.49 -1.66 -15.13
C SER A 136 -11.87 -0.28 -15.32
N ILE A 137 -12.66 0.79 -15.21
CA ILE A 137 -12.17 2.19 -15.29
C ILE A 137 -11.17 2.47 -14.15
N LEU A 138 -11.47 2.03 -12.93
CA LEU A 138 -10.58 2.20 -11.77
C LEU A 138 -9.22 1.51 -11.99
N GLN A 139 -9.21 0.31 -12.56
CA GLN A 139 -7.98 -0.41 -12.87
C GLN A 139 -7.16 0.29 -13.94
N ALA A 140 -7.81 0.78 -15.01
CA ALA A 140 -7.15 1.54 -16.06
C ALA A 140 -6.53 2.84 -15.53
N ASP A 141 -7.27 3.60 -14.71
CA ASP A 141 -6.81 4.84 -14.11
C ASP A 141 -5.58 4.63 -13.19
N LYS A 142 -5.60 3.56 -12.38
CA LYS A 142 -4.43 3.17 -11.56
C LYS A 142 -3.22 2.81 -12.41
N ALA A 143 -3.41 2.03 -13.47
CA ALA A 143 -2.32 1.65 -14.37
C ALA A 143 -1.70 2.86 -15.08
N LEU A 144 -2.53 3.84 -15.47
CA LEU A 144 -2.06 5.09 -16.06
C LEU A 144 -1.28 5.93 -15.04
N THR A 145 -1.82 6.09 -13.84
CA THR A 145 -1.16 6.83 -12.75
C THR A 145 0.20 6.20 -12.38
N ASP A 146 0.27 4.87 -12.31
CA ASP A 146 1.50 4.17 -12.01
C ASP A 146 2.49 4.18 -13.19
N GLY A 147 1.98 4.14 -14.43
CA GLY A 147 2.78 4.34 -15.64
C GLY A 147 3.39 5.73 -15.75
N GLU A 148 2.63 6.78 -15.42
CA GLU A 148 3.13 8.17 -15.36
C GLU A 148 4.18 8.33 -14.28
N LYS A 149 3.97 7.75 -13.09
CA LYS A 149 4.98 7.70 -12.03
C LYS A 149 6.23 6.93 -12.47
N ALA A 150 6.08 5.83 -13.20
CA ALA A 150 7.21 5.04 -13.70
C ALA A 150 7.99 5.79 -14.77
N MET A 151 7.33 6.46 -15.71
CA MET A 151 7.97 7.32 -16.72
C MET A 151 8.66 8.53 -16.08
N ALA A 152 8.03 9.16 -15.09
CA ALA A 152 8.64 10.24 -14.31
C ALA A 152 9.84 9.73 -13.50
N ALA A 153 9.75 8.53 -12.92
CA ALA A 153 10.86 7.88 -12.23
C ALA A 153 11.98 7.47 -13.20
N GLU A 154 11.67 7.08 -14.43
CA GLU A 154 12.65 6.77 -15.48
C GLU A 154 13.34 8.04 -15.99
N TRP A 155 12.59 9.10 -16.24
CA TRP A 155 13.15 10.42 -16.55
C TRP A 155 14.00 10.96 -15.41
N ALA A 156 13.54 10.86 -14.17
CA ALA A 156 14.31 11.25 -12.99
C ALA A 156 15.54 10.36 -12.81
N LYS A 157 15.48 9.06 -13.09
CA LYS A 157 16.64 8.16 -13.09
C LYS A 157 17.62 8.51 -14.20
N LYS A 158 17.15 8.88 -15.39
CA LYS A 158 17.99 9.29 -16.51
C LYS A 158 18.68 10.62 -16.21
N GLU A 159 17.95 11.60 -15.70
CA GLU A 159 18.51 12.88 -15.27
C GLU A 159 19.45 12.71 -14.08
N ALA A 160 19.12 11.83 -13.13
CA ALA A 160 20.00 11.48 -12.02
C ALA A 160 21.25 10.74 -12.51
N ALA A 161 21.16 9.84 -13.48
CA ALA A 161 22.30 9.14 -14.06
C ALA A 161 23.22 10.10 -14.85
N GLU A 162 22.66 11.06 -15.59
CA GLU A 162 23.42 12.12 -16.26
C GLU A 162 24.12 13.03 -15.25
N LYS A 163 23.45 13.42 -14.16
CA LYS A 163 24.06 14.18 -13.05
C LYS A 163 25.09 13.35 -12.28
N GLU A 164 24.84 12.08 -12.03
CA GLU A 164 25.79 11.15 -11.39
C GLU A 164 27.00 10.91 -12.28
N GLN A 165 26.85 10.87 -13.61
CA GLN A 165 27.97 10.76 -14.54
C GLN A 165 28.86 12.01 -14.49
N GLU A 166 28.26 13.21 -14.45
CA GLU A 166 29.00 14.47 -14.32
C GLU A 166 29.66 14.59 -12.93
N VAL A 167 28.96 14.20 -11.86
CA VAL A 167 29.51 14.11 -10.51
C VAL A 167 30.61 13.05 -10.42
N MET A 168 30.49 11.90 -11.08
CA MET A 168 31.53 10.87 -11.14
C MET A 168 32.78 11.39 -11.86
N LYS A 169 32.61 12.17 -12.93
CA LYS A 169 33.71 12.80 -13.65
C LYS A 169 34.43 13.83 -12.78
N GLN A 170 33.68 14.67 -12.05
CA GLN A 170 34.24 15.60 -11.07
C GLN A 170 34.89 14.88 -9.89
N LYS A 171 34.26 13.84 -9.36
CA LYS A 171 34.77 13.02 -8.26
C LYS A 171 36.02 12.26 -8.65
N LEU A 172 36.13 11.78 -9.89
CA LEU A 172 37.36 11.15 -10.39
C LEU A 172 38.50 12.18 -10.45
N GLN A 173 38.19 13.41 -10.88
CA GLN A 173 39.15 14.51 -10.91
C GLN A 173 39.58 14.94 -9.50
N GLU A 174 38.64 15.05 -8.55
CA GLU A 174 38.94 15.30 -7.14
C GLU A 174 39.69 14.14 -6.49
N GLN A 175 39.33 12.88 -6.79
CA GLN A 175 40.03 11.69 -6.29
C GLN A 175 41.46 11.63 -6.81
N GLN A 176 41.70 12.03 -8.07
CA GLN A 176 43.05 12.13 -8.62
C GLN A 176 43.89 13.14 -7.81
N GLN A 177 43.32 14.31 -7.52
CA GLN A 177 43.98 15.36 -6.73
C GLN A 177 44.15 14.96 -5.25
N GLN A 178 43.15 14.31 -4.66
CA GLN A 178 43.22 13.79 -3.29
C GLN A 178 44.22 12.65 -3.17
N MET A 179 44.35 11.77 -4.17
CA MET A 179 45.35 10.70 -4.17
C MET A 179 46.76 11.29 -4.16
N GLU A 180 47.01 12.33 -4.96
CA GLU A 180 48.30 13.03 -4.99
C GLU A 180 48.60 13.74 -3.66
N ALA A 181 47.59 14.35 -3.03
CA ALA A 181 47.73 14.99 -1.73
C ALA A 181 47.91 13.98 -0.58
N GLN A 182 47.14 12.88 -0.60
CA GLN A 182 47.22 11.80 0.38
C GLN A 182 48.56 11.09 0.30
N LYS A 183 49.10 10.87 -0.89
CA LYS A 183 50.42 10.26 -1.03
C LYS A 183 51.49 11.08 -0.31
N LYS A 184 51.45 12.41 -0.44
CA LYS A 184 52.37 13.32 0.26
C LYS A 184 52.16 13.31 1.78
N SER A 185 50.91 13.37 2.24
CA SER A 185 50.58 13.33 3.68
C SER A 185 50.86 11.96 4.32
N PHE A 186 50.73 10.87 3.57
CA PHE A 186 50.97 9.50 4.02
C PHE A 186 52.45 9.26 4.28
N GLU A 187 53.33 9.75 3.40
CA GLU A 187 54.79 9.72 3.60
C GLU A 187 55.17 10.42 4.92
N GLU A 188 54.53 11.54 5.25
CA GLU A 188 54.76 12.25 6.51
C GLU A 188 54.13 11.56 7.74
N ASN A 189 52.91 11.03 7.62
CA ASN A 189 52.19 10.37 8.72
C ASN A 189 52.80 9.03 9.14
N ILE A 190 53.35 8.25 8.20
CA ILE A 190 54.09 7.03 8.54
C ILE A 190 55.24 7.36 9.50
N LEU A 191 55.92 8.48 9.26
CA LEU A 191 57.03 8.93 10.09
C LEU A 191 56.57 9.19 11.53
N GLN A 192 55.41 9.84 11.70
CA GLN A 192 54.83 10.17 13.02
C GLN A 192 54.19 8.97 13.74
N LEU A 193 53.51 8.08 13.01
CA LEU A 193 52.83 6.92 13.60
C LEU A 193 53.83 5.94 14.23
N LYS A 194 54.97 5.76 13.57
CA LYS A 194 56.07 4.95 14.09
C LYS A 194 56.50 5.43 15.48
N GLU A 195 56.58 6.74 15.67
CA GLU A 195 57.00 7.37 16.93
C GLU A 195 55.94 7.26 18.04
N LYS A 196 54.64 7.41 17.72
CA LYS A 196 53.55 7.33 18.71
C LYS A 196 53.30 5.90 19.22
N MET A 197 53.36 4.91 18.33
CA MET A 197 53.03 3.51 18.66
C MET A 197 54.04 2.88 19.63
N GLU A 198 55.31 3.26 19.53
CA GLU A 198 56.32 2.89 20.52
C GLU A 198 55.91 3.32 21.93
N LYS A 199 55.28 4.49 22.06
CA LYS A 199 54.84 5.06 23.33
C LYS A 199 53.57 4.42 23.91
N GLU A 200 52.63 3.99 23.06
CA GLU A 200 51.31 3.49 23.51
C GLU A 200 51.37 2.03 24.00
N ARG A 201 52.25 1.24 23.38
CA ARG A 201 52.57 -0.12 23.83
C ARG A 201 53.01 -0.16 25.29
N GLU A 202 53.80 0.82 25.70
CA GLU A 202 54.27 0.93 27.09
C GLU A 202 53.10 1.06 28.09
N ASN A 203 51.98 1.64 27.68
CA ASN A 203 50.80 1.84 28.53
C ASN A 203 49.89 0.61 28.65
N ILE A 204 49.68 -0.16 27.58
CA ILE A 204 48.76 -1.33 27.61
C ILE A 204 49.29 -2.44 28.53
N ILE A 205 50.60 -2.67 28.47
CA ILE A 205 51.27 -3.60 29.37
C ILE A 205 50.99 -3.21 30.82
N LYS A 206 50.88 -1.91 31.10
CA LYS A 206 50.60 -1.36 32.44
C LYS A 206 49.17 -1.65 32.92
N GLU A 207 48.16 -1.47 32.08
CA GLU A 207 46.75 -1.65 32.46
C GLU A 207 46.29 -3.11 32.56
N GLN A 208 46.73 -3.96 31.63
CA GLN A 208 46.37 -5.39 31.67
C GLN A 208 46.87 -6.04 32.97
N THR A 209 48.00 -5.54 33.47
CA THR A 209 48.52 -5.90 34.78
C THR A 209 47.51 -5.54 35.89
N MET A 210 46.94 -4.33 35.87
CA MET A 210 45.94 -3.87 36.86
C MET A 210 44.60 -4.64 36.80
N MET A 211 44.12 -5.01 35.62
CA MET A 211 42.85 -5.74 35.48
C MET A 211 42.97 -7.21 35.89
N LEU A 212 44.11 -7.83 35.57
CA LEU A 212 44.43 -9.16 36.04
C LEU A 212 44.33 -9.22 37.58
N GLU A 213 44.84 -8.20 38.27
CA GLU A 213 44.75 -8.07 39.73
C GLU A 213 43.30 -8.03 40.23
N HIS A 214 42.42 -7.28 39.56
CA HIS A 214 41.01 -7.18 39.97
C HIS A 214 40.22 -8.49 39.74
N LYS A 215 40.43 -9.19 38.61
CA LYS A 215 39.72 -10.44 38.31
C LYS A 215 40.11 -11.59 39.24
N LEU A 216 41.38 -11.65 39.62
CA LEU A 216 41.84 -12.55 40.67
C LEU A 216 41.05 -12.33 41.98
N LYS A 217 40.75 -11.06 42.31
CA LYS A 217 40.00 -10.69 43.52
C LYS A 217 38.54 -11.17 43.50
N VAL A 218 37.80 -10.95 42.40
CA VAL A 218 36.39 -11.39 42.28
C VAL A 218 36.28 -12.92 42.23
N GLN A 219 37.27 -13.61 41.65
CA GLN A 219 37.32 -15.06 41.69
C GLN A 219 37.38 -15.60 43.11
N GLU A 220 38.19 -14.94 43.94
CA GLU A 220 38.33 -15.27 45.34
C GLU A 220 36.99 -15.16 46.09
N ASP A 221 36.18 -14.15 45.76
CA ASP A 221 34.89 -13.90 46.42
C ASP A 221 33.77 -14.87 45.97
N LEU A 222 33.72 -15.25 44.69
CA LEU A 222 32.78 -16.27 44.20
C LEU A 222 33.03 -17.66 44.78
N LEU A 223 34.30 -18.01 45.04
CA LEU A 223 34.64 -19.23 45.76
C LEU A 223 34.07 -19.20 47.19
N LYS A 224 34.09 -18.03 47.85
CA LYS A 224 33.57 -17.84 49.22
C LYS A 224 32.05 -17.97 49.30
N GLU A 225 31.31 -17.46 48.32
CA GLU A 225 29.84 -17.59 48.24
C GLU A 225 29.35 -18.99 47.82
N GLY A 226 30.27 -19.95 47.65
CA GLY A 226 29.95 -21.35 47.39
C GLY A 226 29.68 -21.68 45.92
N PHE A 227 29.74 -20.71 45.01
CA PHE A 227 29.61 -20.90 43.56
C PHE A 227 30.92 -21.40 42.93
N LYS A 228 31.47 -22.51 43.45
CA LYS A 228 32.79 -23.06 43.05
C LYS A 228 32.93 -23.29 41.55
N LYS A 229 31.89 -23.85 40.94
CA LYS A 229 31.87 -24.10 39.49
C LYS A 229 32.08 -22.82 38.68
N LYS A 230 31.46 -21.70 39.08
CA LYS A 230 31.63 -20.40 38.40
C LYS A 230 33.03 -19.82 38.58
N ALA A 231 33.66 -20.02 39.73
CA ALA A 231 35.01 -19.54 39.95
C ALA A 231 36.08 -20.36 39.21
N GLU A 232 35.90 -21.68 39.12
CA GLU A 232 36.76 -22.54 38.29
C GLU A 232 36.66 -22.20 36.81
N GLU A 233 35.45 -21.91 36.34
CA GLU A 233 35.22 -21.40 34.98
C GLU A 233 36.03 -20.11 34.71
N MET A 234 36.29 -19.28 35.73
CA MET A 234 37.05 -18.04 35.61
C MET A 234 38.60 -18.21 35.68
N ASN A 235 39.13 -19.36 36.12
CA ASN A 235 40.59 -19.60 36.15
C ASN A 235 41.22 -19.55 34.76
N ALA A 236 40.50 -20.09 33.78
CA ALA A 236 40.90 -20.05 32.38
C ALA A 236 41.06 -18.59 31.90
N GLU A 237 40.21 -17.68 32.36
CA GLU A 237 40.28 -16.27 31.99
C GLU A 237 41.54 -15.59 32.55
N ILE A 238 41.92 -15.89 33.79
CA ILE A 238 43.09 -15.31 34.46
C ILE A 238 44.40 -15.80 33.82
N SER A 239 44.51 -17.11 33.56
CA SER A 239 45.69 -17.68 32.91
C SER A 239 45.88 -17.08 31.51
N ASN A 240 44.76 -16.91 30.79
CA ASN A 240 44.75 -16.26 29.49
C ASN A 240 45.23 -14.80 29.56
N LEU A 241 44.86 -14.04 30.60
CA LEU A 241 45.33 -12.66 30.79
C LEU A 241 46.85 -12.57 31.02
N LYS A 242 47.45 -13.49 31.79
CA LYS A 242 48.91 -13.51 32.02
C LYS A 242 49.70 -13.73 30.73
N ASN A 243 49.29 -14.70 29.92
CA ASN A 243 49.96 -15.00 28.64
C ASN A 243 49.86 -13.84 27.63
N LYS A 244 48.79 -13.04 27.70
CA LYS A 244 48.63 -11.87 26.83
C LYS A 244 49.68 -10.79 27.11
N ILE A 245 50.05 -10.57 28.37
CA ILE A 245 51.04 -9.54 28.75
C ILE A 245 52.45 -9.91 28.26
N ASP A 246 52.87 -11.17 28.38
CA ASP A 246 54.21 -11.59 28.00
C ASP A 246 54.44 -11.62 26.48
N ASN A 247 53.42 -12.00 25.70
CA ASN A 247 53.46 -11.91 24.25
C ASN A 247 53.58 -10.45 23.78
N ALA A 248 52.90 -9.52 24.46
CA ALA A 248 52.98 -8.10 24.14
C ALA A 248 54.38 -7.49 24.35
N LYS A 249 55.34 -8.17 24.99
CA LYS A 249 56.73 -7.69 25.18
C LYS A 249 57.73 -8.14 24.11
N LYS A 250 57.54 -9.29 23.47
CA LYS A 250 58.57 -9.91 22.59
C LYS A 250 58.51 -9.51 21.11
N ASP A 251 57.37 -9.00 20.63
CA ASP A 251 57.11 -8.93 19.19
C ASP A 251 57.74 -7.76 18.41
N ALA A 252 58.78 -7.09 18.91
CA ALA A 252 59.21 -5.75 18.43
C ALA A 252 59.62 -5.60 16.94
N SER A 253 60.17 -6.62 16.25
CA SER A 253 60.59 -6.48 14.83
C SER A 253 59.57 -6.98 13.81
N HIS A 254 58.75 -7.99 14.13
CA HIS A 254 57.84 -8.63 13.17
C HIS A 254 56.59 -7.77 12.87
N TRP A 255 56.20 -6.93 13.82
CA TRP A 255 55.00 -6.10 13.70
C TRP A 255 55.22 -4.78 12.93
N ILE A 256 56.47 -4.29 12.81
CA ILE A 256 56.77 -3.08 12.01
C ILE A 256 56.69 -3.38 10.51
N GLU A 257 57.21 -4.53 10.06
CA GLU A 257 57.06 -4.99 8.67
C GLU A 257 55.61 -5.34 8.35
N LYS A 258 54.88 -5.99 9.27
CA LYS A 258 53.44 -6.17 9.12
C LYS A 258 52.68 -4.85 9.13
N ALA A 259 53.08 -3.86 9.93
CA ALA A 259 52.43 -2.55 9.94
C ALA A 259 52.64 -1.83 8.61
N ILE A 260 53.82 -1.90 7.99
CA ILE A 260 54.05 -1.35 6.64
C ILE A 260 53.17 -2.07 5.61
N ASP A 261 53.10 -3.41 5.63
CA ASP A 261 52.26 -4.19 4.69
C ASP A 261 50.76 -3.98 4.91
N VAL A 262 50.32 -3.91 6.18
CA VAL A 262 48.93 -3.67 6.56
C VAL A 262 48.55 -2.22 6.26
N PHE A 263 49.42 -1.25 6.47
CA PHE A 263 49.15 0.16 6.15
C PHE A 263 49.14 0.39 4.63
N THR A 264 49.96 -0.34 3.86
CA THR A 264 49.89 -0.38 2.38
C THR A 264 48.59 -1.04 1.88
N LEU A 265 48.11 -2.12 2.54
CA LEU A 265 46.84 -2.77 2.24
C LEU A 265 45.60 -1.97 2.68
N LEU A 266 45.68 -1.26 3.81
CA LEU A 266 44.57 -0.51 4.42
C LEU A 266 44.34 0.83 3.74
N CYS A 267 45.40 1.54 3.36
CA CYS A 267 45.25 2.82 2.69
C CYS A 267 44.91 2.65 1.20
N PHE A 268 45.19 1.49 0.60
CA PHE A 268 44.83 1.21 -0.81
C PHE A 268 44.35 -0.23 -1.05
N PRO A 269 43.15 -0.62 -0.54
CA PRO A 269 42.59 -1.92 -0.83
C PRO A 269 42.04 -1.98 -2.28
N GLY A 270 42.61 -2.87 -3.10
CA GLY A 270 41.97 -3.33 -4.33
C GLY A 270 42.24 -2.55 -5.61
N ASN A 271 43.14 -1.56 -5.61
CA ASN A 271 43.48 -0.83 -6.85
C ASN A 271 44.76 -1.42 -7.50
N PRO A 272 44.66 -2.15 -8.64
CA PRO A 272 45.77 -2.93 -9.21
C PRO A 272 46.97 -2.08 -9.67
N ILE A 273 46.79 -0.78 -9.90
CA ILE A 273 47.84 0.15 -10.34
C ILE A 273 48.86 0.46 -9.22
N MET A 274 48.46 0.33 -7.94
CA MET A 274 49.31 0.68 -6.78
C MET A 274 50.04 -0.50 -6.13
N LYS A 275 49.80 -1.75 -6.58
CA LYS A 275 50.67 -2.89 -6.20
C LYS A 275 52.12 -2.70 -6.66
N GLY A 276 52.36 -1.91 -7.70
CA GLY A 276 53.71 -1.50 -8.13
C GLY A 276 54.42 -0.57 -7.15
N PHE A 277 53.69 0.21 -6.34
CA PHE A 277 54.26 1.17 -5.39
C PHE A 277 54.84 0.50 -4.14
N GLY A 278 54.19 -0.54 -3.61
CA GLY A 278 54.74 -1.35 -2.50
C GLY A 278 56.01 -2.10 -2.90
N LEU A 279 56.13 -2.49 -4.17
CA LEU A 279 57.35 -3.07 -4.73
C LEU A 279 58.47 -2.02 -4.82
N LEU A 280 58.14 -0.78 -5.23
CA LEU A 280 59.06 0.37 -5.27
C LEU A 280 59.60 0.75 -3.88
N LEU A 281 58.76 0.80 -2.84
CA LEU A 281 59.21 1.09 -1.47
C LEU A 281 60.14 0.00 -0.91
N ARG A 282 59.93 -1.28 -1.27
CA ARG A 282 60.83 -2.37 -0.89
C ARG A 282 62.18 -2.32 -1.62
N ILE A 283 62.21 -1.76 -2.84
CA ILE A 283 63.43 -1.60 -3.65
C ILE A 283 64.26 -0.37 -3.20
N MET A 284 63.65 0.60 -2.52
CA MET A 284 64.32 1.78 -1.96
C MET A 284 64.97 1.57 -0.57
N LYS A 285 65.06 0.32 -0.11
CA LYS A 285 65.76 -0.05 1.13
C LYS A 285 67.27 -0.09 0.92
#